data_AF-A0A1W1CW09-F1
#
_entry.id   AF-A0A1W1CW09-F1
#
_cell.length_a   1.000
_cell.length_b   1.000
_cell.length_c   1.000
_cell.angle_alpha   90.00
_cell.angle_beta   90.00
_cell.angle_gamma   90.00
#
_symmetry.space_group_name_H-M   'P 1'
#
loop_
_entity.id
_entity.type
_entity.pdbx_description
1 polymer ?
#
loop_
_entity_poly.entity_id
_entity_poly.type
_entity_poly.pdbx_seq_one_letter_code
_entity_poly.pdbx_strand_id
1 'polypeptide(L)'
;MIKFAYIKNKTLFFALNHPGAKQEFDNNIQSIKSALKFCNPPECQAEDIQDIKAFVTHTPEKVFKIEKKEPQIYPERAKGNFAINIHNQELKSLVESIQNIIKENNATPKDD
;
A
#
# COMPACT_ATOMS: atom_id res chain seq x y z
N MET A 1 1.42 -2.79 -20.75
CA MET A 1 2.42 -1.91 -21.38
C MET A 1 3.81 -2.19 -20.82
N ILE A 2 4.07 -2.15 -19.51
CA ILE A 2 5.21 -2.83 -18.86
C ILE A 2 4.63 -3.58 -17.66
N LYS A 3 4.96 -4.85 -17.45
CA LYS A 3 4.49 -5.63 -16.29
C LYS A 3 5.36 -5.40 -15.08
N PHE A 4 6.66 -5.61 -15.25
CA PHE A 4 7.67 -5.39 -14.24
C PHE A 4 9.02 -5.17 -14.91
N ALA A 5 9.95 -4.57 -14.17
CA ALA A 5 11.34 -4.45 -14.56
C ALA A 5 12.22 -4.95 -13.42
N TYR A 6 13.40 -5.47 -13.76
CA TYR A 6 14.37 -5.92 -12.77
C TYR A 6 15.79 -5.76 -13.29
N ILE A 7 16.74 -5.64 -12.36
CA ILE A 7 18.16 -5.54 -12.68
C ILE A 7 18.80 -6.91 -12.42
N LYS A 8 19.53 -7.42 -13.41
CA LYS A 8 20.34 -8.64 -13.27
C LYS A 8 21.61 -8.48 -14.07
N ASN A 9 22.77 -8.78 -13.47
CA ASN A 9 24.08 -8.66 -14.11
C ASN A 9 24.28 -7.30 -14.79
N LYS A 10 23.98 -6.19 -14.08
CA LYS A 10 24.08 -4.82 -14.61
C LYS A 10 23.22 -4.53 -15.86
N THR A 11 22.24 -5.39 -16.14
CA THR A 11 21.30 -5.23 -17.25
C THR A 11 19.89 -5.01 -16.69
N LEU A 12 19.22 -3.95 -17.15
CA LEU A 12 17.83 -3.67 -16.82
C LEU A 12 16.91 -4.39 -17.80
N PHE A 13 16.12 -5.31 -17.27
CA PHE A 13 15.16 -6.09 -18.05
C PHE A 13 13.75 -5.54 -17.89
N PHE A 14 13.05 -5.35 -19.01
CA PHE A 14 11.65 -4.99 -19.06
C PHE A 14 10.79 -6.16 -19.55
N ALA A 15 9.82 -6.58 -18.74
CA ALA A 15 8.82 -7.55 -19.13
C ALA A 15 7.60 -6.84 -19.74
N LEU A 16 7.30 -7.10 -21.01
CA LEU A 16 6.23 -6.49 -21.78
C LEU A 16 5.09 -7.48 -22.03
N ASN A 17 3.86 -6.99 -22.18
CA ASN A 17 2.69 -7.84 -22.44
C ASN A 17 2.39 -8.11 -23.90
N HIS A 18 2.85 -7.23 -24.79
CA HIS A 18 2.44 -7.26 -26.19
C HIS A 18 3.66 -7.18 -27.11
N PRO A 19 3.74 -7.99 -28.18
CA PRO A 19 4.87 -7.96 -29.11
C PRO A 19 5.03 -6.60 -29.80
N GLY A 20 3.95 -5.90 -30.12
CA GLY A 20 4.02 -4.53 -30.64
C GLY A 20 4.67 -3.55 -29.65
N ALA A 21 4.49 -3.73 -28.34
CA ALA A 21 5.18 -2.91 -27.35
C ALA A 21 6.68 -3.20 -27.31
N LYS A 22 7.10 -4.44 -27.61
CA LYS A 22 8.52 -4.79 -27.75
C LYS A 22 9.15 -4.08 -28.94
N GLN A 23 8.46 -4.03 -30.07
CA GLN A 23 8.95 -3.35 -31.26
C GLN A 23 9.12 -1.85 -31.04
N GLU A 24 8.12 -1.18 -30.45
CA GLU A 24 8.22 0.25 -30.09
C GLU A 24 9.34 0.50 -29.06
N PHE A 25 9.56 -0.43 -28.13
CA PHE A 25 10.63 -0.33 -27.15
C PHE A 25 12.01 -0.48 -27.80
N ASP A 26 12.17 -1.45 -28.70
CA ASP A 26 13.42 -1.69 -29.43
C ASP A 26 13.78 -0.48 -30.31
N ASN A 27 12.78 0.17 -30.93
CA ASN A 27 12.98 1.41 -31.70
C ASN A 27 13.50 2.57 -30.82
N ASN A 28 13.04 2.66 -29.57
CA ASN A 28 13.36 3.75 -28.65
C ASN A 28 14.52 3.43 -27.69
N ILE A 29 15.12 2.24 -27.80
CA ILE A 29 16.07 1.73 -26.80
C ILE A 29 17.31 2.63 -26.64
N GLN A 30 17.77 3.26 -27.73
CA GLN A 30 18.91 4.16 -27.72
C GLN A 30 18.61 5.47 -27.00
N SER A 31 17.40 6.00 -27.17
CA SER A 31 16.93 7.19 -26.47
C SER A 31 16.86 6.94 -24.96
N ILE A 32 16.34 5.77 -24.56
CA ILE A 32 16.25 5.36 -23.14
C ILE A 32 17.65 5.19 -22.54
N LYS A 33 18.56 4.50 -23.25
CA LYS A 33 19.97 4.34 -22.84
C LYS A 33 20.67 5.68 -22.65
N SER A 34 20.38 6.65 -23.52
CA SER A 34 20.95 7.98 -23.43
C SER A 34 20.43 8.70 -22.18
N ALA A 35 19.11 8.72 -21.98
CA ALA A 35 18.50 9.37 -20.81
C ALA A 35 19.01 8.82 -19.47
N LEU A 36 19.16 7.50 -19.34
CA LEU A 36 19.67 6.87 -18.12
C LEU A 36 21.15 7.18 -17.85
N LYS A 37 21.95 7.44 -18.88
CA LYS A 37 23.34 7.93 -18.69
C LYS A 37 23.37 9.36 -18.18
N PHE A 38 22.41 10.20 -18.54
CA PHE A 38 22.37 11.61 -18.16
C PHE A 38 21.70 11.85 -16.81
N CYS A 39 20.70 11.04 -16.44
CA CYS A 39 19.98 11.15 -15.18
C CYS A 39 20.27 9.93 -14.30
N ASN A 40 21.20 10.07 -13.37
CA ASN A 40 21.36 9.12 -12.28
C ASN A 40 20.87 9.76 -10.97
N PRO A 41 19.65 9.45 -10.50
CA PRO A 41 19.16 9.98 -9.24
C PRO A 41 20.05 9.52 -8.09
N PRO A 42 20.18 10.30 -7.01
CA PRO A 42 21.05 9.96 -5.87
C PRO A 42 20.71 8.60 -5.25
N GLU A 43 19.44 8.20 -5.34
CA GLU A 43 18.93 6.89 -4.88
C GLU A 43 19.49 5.70 -5.69
N CYS A 44 19.91 5.92 -6.94
CA CYS A 44 20.40 4.89 -7.85
C CYS A 44 21.92 4.94 -8.07
N GLN A 45 22.66 5.75 -7.30
CA GLN A 45 24.12 5.89 -7.44
C GLN A 45 24.90 4.58 -7.28
N ALA A 46 24.35 3.60 -6.56
CA ALA A 46 24.97 2.30 -6.34
C ALA A 46 24.77 1.31 -7.50
N GLU A 47 23.81 1.56 -8.40
CA GLU A 47 23.42 0.64 -9.47
C GLU A 47 24.05 1.05 -10.80
N ASP A 48 25.10 0.34 -11.21
CA ASP A 48 25.75 0.50 -12.52
C ASP A 48 24.98 -0.29 -13.58
N ILE A 49 24.03 0.37 -14.26
CA ILE A 49 23.24 -0.23 -15.36
C ILE A 49 23.99 0.00 -16.69
N GLN A 50 24.48 -1.07 -17.29
CA GLN A 50 25.26 -1.04 -18.53
C GLN A 50 24.43 -1.33 -19.77
N ASP A 51 23.38 -2.14 -19.64
CA ASP A 51 22.53 -2.54 -20.77
C ASP A 51 21.05 -2.58 -20.39
N ILE A 52 20.20 -2.53 -21.41
CA ILE A 52 18.75 -2.54 -21.28
C ILE A 52 18.19 -3.52 -22.30
N LYS A 53 17.28 -4.40 -21.87
CA LYS A 53 16.63 -5.38 -22.75
C LYS A 53 15.15 -5.49 -22.41
N ALA A 54 14.33 -5.71 -23.43
CA ALA A 54 12.91 -6.00 -23.26
C ALA A 54 12.55 -7.37 -23.82
N PHE A 55 11.64 -8.06 -23.14
CA PHE A 55 11.08 -9.33 -23.60
C PHE A 55 9.58 -9.38 -23.37
N VAL A 56 8.87 -10.18 -24.18
CA VAL A 56 7.43 -10.39 -24.01
C VAL A 56 7.22 -11.53 -23.02
N THR A 57 6.45 -11.28 -21.97
CA THR A 57 6.05 -12.32 -21.02
C THR A 57 4.69 -12.90 -21.42
N HIS A 58 4.62 -14.23 -21.47
CA HIS A 58 3.38 -14.99 -21.69
C HIS A 58 2.65 -15.32 -20.39
N THR A 59 3.12 -14.80 -19.25
CA THR A 59 2.51 -15.09 -17.96
C THR A 59 1.12 -14.43 -17.88
N PRO A 60 0.04 -15.19 -17.62
CA PRO A 60 -1.29 -14.63 -17.47
C PRO A 60 -1.33 -13.66 -16.29
N GLU A 61 -2.03 -12.53 -16.46
CA GLU A 61 -2.23 -11.57 -15.36
C GLU A 61 -3.11 -12.22 -14.29
N LYS A 62 -2.55 -12.42 -13.10
CA LYS A 62 -3.36 -12.69 -11.92
C LYS A 62 -4.08 -11.39 -11.60
N VAL A 63 -5.38 -11.34 -11.91
CA VAL A 63 -6.25 -10.27 -11.45
C VAL A 63 -6.35 -10.43 -9.93
N PHE A 64 -5.49 -9.73 -9.20
CA PHE A 64 -5.68 -9.57 -7.77
C PHE A 64 -6.95 -8.73 -7.63
N LYS A 65 -8.07 -9.39 -7.31
CA LYS A 65 -9.20 -8.67 -6.77
C LYS A 65 -8.66 -7.98 -5.52
N ILE A 66 -8.59 -6.67 -5.57
CA ILE A 66 -8.41 -5.87 -4.37
C ILE A 66 -9.70 -6.10 -3.59
N GLU A 67 -9.72 -7.16 -2.78
CA GLU A 67 -10.77 -7.32 -1.80
C GLU A 67 -10.67 -6.07 -0.94
N LYS A 68 -11.70 -5.22 -1.02
CA LYS A 68 -11.86 -4.13 -0.08
C LYS A 68 -11.88 -4.80 1.28
N LYS A 69 -10.79 -4.68 2.03
CA LYS A 69 -10.76 -5.07 3.43
C LYS A 69 -11.75 -4.16 4.11
N GLU A 70 -12.97 -4.65 4.33
CA GLU A 70 -13.91 -3.95 5.18
C GLU A 70 -13.25 -3.80 6.55
N PRO A 71 -13.35 -2.61 7.17
CA PRO A 71 -12.83 -2.43 8.51
C PRO A 71 -13.51 -3.44 9.42
N GLN A 72 -12.73 -4.24 10.13
CA GLN A 72 -13.28 -5.10 11.18
C GLN A 72 -13.72 -4.21 12.34
N ILE A 73 -15.01 -3.87 12.37
CA ILE A 73 -15.60 -3.06 13.43
C ILE A 73 -16.09 -4.00 14.52
N TYR A 74 -15.51 -3.89 15.71
CA TYR A 74 -15.99 -4.60 16.89
C TYR A 74 -16.94 -3.70 17.69
N PRO A 75 -18.03 -4.25 18.26
CA PRO A 75 -18.85 -3.51 19.21
C PRO A 75 -18.09 -3.27 20.51
N GLU A 76 -18.42 -2.16 21.18
CA GLU A 76 -18.01 -1.90 22.56
C GLU A 76 -18.49 -3.07 23.44
N ARG A 77 -17.62 -3.59 24.31
CA ARG A 77 -17.93 -4.79 25.12
C ARG A 77 -18.41 -4.41 26.51
N ALA A 78 -17.98 -3.26 27.02
CA ALA A 78 -18.37 -2.80 28.34
C ALA A 78 -19.81 -2.27 28.30
N LYS A 79 -20.60 -2.55 29.34
CA LYS A 79 -21.98 -2.04 29.48
C LYS A 79 -22.09 -0.73 30.26
N GLY A 80 -21.00 -0.29 30.89
CA GLY A 80 -21.00 0.91 31.74
C GLY A 80 -21.75 0.75 33.08
N ASN A 81 -22.14 -0.47 33.47
CA ASN A 81 -22.84 -0.75 34.72
C ASN A 81 -21.87 -1.17 35.83
N PHE A 82 -21.06 -0.22 36.30
CA PHE A 82 -20.14 -0.43 37.43
C PHE A 82 -20.29 0.68 38.46
N ALA A 83 -20.08 0.35 39.74
CA ALA A 83 -20.16 1.30 40.84
C ALA A 83 -18.88 2.15 40.94
N ILE A 84 -19.02 3.46 41.14
CA ILE A 84 -17.90 4.40 41.30
C ILE A 84 -17.79 4.80 42.77
N ASN A 85 -16.95 4.09 43.51
CA ASN A 85 -16.71 4.33 44.95
C ASN A 85 -15.41 5.09 45.17
N ILE A 86 -15.29 6.27 44.58
CA ILE A 86 -14.09 7.12 44.65
C ILE A 86 -14.40 8.37 45.47
N HIS A 87 -13.54 8.67 46.45
CA HIS A 87 -13.69 9.81 47.35
C HIS A 87 -13.09 11.10 46.78
N ASN A 88 -12.06 10.98 45.95
CA ASN A 88 -11.46 12.13 45.26
C ASN A 88 -12.38 12.61 44.13
N GLN A 89 -12.74 13.89 44.17
CA GLN A 89 -13.72 14.49 43.27
C GLN A 89 -13.27 14.56 41.80
N GLU A 90 -11.99 14.83 41.55
CA GLU A 90 -11.43 14.90 40.20
C GLU A 90 -11.41 13.52 39.54
N LEU A 91 -10.96 12.51 40.28
CA LEU A 91 -10.93 11.12 39.81
C LEU A 91 -12.34 10.57 39.63
N LYS A 92 -13.27 10.92 40.51
CA LYS A 92 -14.68 10.52 40.38
C LYS A 92 -15.29 11.05 39.08
N SER A 93 -15.10 12.33 38.79
CA SER A 93 -15.57 12.97 37.55
C SER A 93 -15.00 12.30 36.30
N LEU A 94 -13.71 11.96 36.31
CA LEU A 94 -13.07 11.26 35.20
C LEU A 94 -13.65 9.86 34.97
N VAL A 95 -13.94 9.12 36.04
CA VAL A 95 -14.50 7.76 35.91
C VAL A 95 -15.98 7.80 35.51
N GLU A 96 -16.72 8.84 35.92
CA GLU A 96 -18.08 9.10 35.47
C GLU A 96 -18.13 9.44 33.97
N SER A 97 -17.17 10.22 33.46
CA SER A 97 -17.10 10.53 32.03
C SER A 97 -16.83 9.28 31.19
N ILE A 98 -15.93 8.40 31.63
CA ILE A 98 -15.69 7.10 30.98
C ILE A 98 -16.95 6.24 30.99
N GLN A 99 -17.68 6.20 32.12
CA GLN A 99 -18.94 5.47 32.20
C GLN A 99 -19.97 5.97 31.19
N ASN A 100 -20.07 7.29 31.01
CA ASN A 100 -21.01 7.90 30.06
C ASN A 100 -20.64 7.58 28.61
N ILE A 101 -19.35 7.68 28.24
CA ILE A 101 -18.87 7.32 26.90
C ILE A 101 -19.24 5.87 26.54
N ILE A 102 -19.06 4.94 27.49
CA ILE A 102 -19.42 3.53 27.28
C ILE A 102 -20.94 3.37 27.10
N LYS A 103 -21.77 4.11 27.84
CA LYS A 103 -23.23 4.03 27.71
C LYS A 103 -23.72 4.63 26.39
N GLU A 104 -23.18 5.76 25.98
CA GLU A 104 -23.51 6.43 24.70
C GLU A 104 -23.16 5.54 23.51
N ASN A 105 -21.97 4.94 23.51
CA ASN A 105 -21.52 4.02 22.46
C ASN A 105 -22.36 2.73 22.35
N ASN A 106 -23.09 2.36 23.41
CA ASN A 106 -24.02 1.23 23.41
C ASN A 106 -25.47 1.62 23.06
N ALA A 107 -25.84 2.90 23.23
CA ALA A 107 -27.21 3.37 23.02
C ALA A 107 -27.48 3.79 21.56
N THR A 108 -26.45 4.14 20.80
CA THR A 108 -26.58 4.44 19.37
C THR A 108 -26.77 3.13 18.58
N PRO A 109 -27.87 2.96 17.83
CA PRO A 109 -27.99 1.88 16.86
C PRO A 109 -26.88 2.08 15.84
N LYS A 110 -26.07 1.04 15.59
CA LYS A 110 -25.18 1.03 14.44
C LYS A 110 -26.07 0.68 13.24
N ASP A 111 -26.40 1.69 12.43
CA ASP A 111 -27.10 1.47 11.15
C ASP A 111 -26.27 0.50 10.30
N ASP A 112 -26.88 -0.65 9.97
CA ASP A 112 -26.37 -1.70 9.08
C ASP A 112 -26.42 -1.28 7.60
#